data_AF-A0A0G1MQZ8-F1
#
_entry.id   AF-A0A0G1MQZ8-F1
#
_cell.length_a   1.000
_cell.length_b   1.000
_cell.length_c   1.000
_cell.angle_alpha   90.00
_cell.angle_beta   90.00
_cell.angle_gamma   90.00
#
_symmetry.space_group_name_H-M   'P 1'
#
loop_
_entity.id
_entity.type
_entity.pdbx_description
1 polymer ?
#
loop_
_entity_poly.entity_id
_entity_poly.type
_entity_poly.pdbx_seq_one_letter_code
_entity_poly.pdbx_strand_id
1 'polypeptide(L)'
;MLGSYADSSRLANYFVTSPMRPSLPRKKRISFFSSLRANPNHPIDPILLAAVLILLLFGLIMITSIGVPKSIRLSAPDILYPNCQSEEVDCYLILKNHATRIAIGLMFFAAVIRIHYSFWKRVSLPFFAFAFGLLLMVLFFGATHNTFARSWISLPNFPILQSVQPSEIAKLAMIFYFANWLDKKNKDGQIATFDGGFLAFVVVSGLIIFPIILQPDLGSTLVIAIIAAGMYFV
;
A
#
# COMPACT_ATOMS: atom_id res chain seq x y z
N MET A 1 34.49 68.65 -52.13
CA MET A 1 33.78 67.49 -52.70
C MET A 1 33.29 66.64 -51.54
N LEU A 2 31.96 66.54 -51.42
CA LEU A 2 31.20 65.98 -50.30
C LEU A 2 31.01 64.46 -50.46
N GLY A 3 30.91 63.78 -49.33
CA GLY A 3 30.12 62.56 -49.14
C GLY A 3 30.84 61.24 -49.45
N SER A 4 30.63 60.15 -48.73
CA SER A 4 29.56 59.85 -47.79
C SER A 4 30.03 58.74 -46.86
N TYR A 5 29.81 58.95 -45.56
CA TYR A 5 30.13 58.05 -44.48
C TYR A 5 29.41 56.71 -44.65
N ALA A 6 30.16 55.62 -44.59
CA ALA A 6 29.63 54.26 -44.50
C ALA A 6 28.83 54.13 -43.20
N ASP A 7 27.51 54.07 -43.35
CA ASP A 7 26.52 53.93 -42.29
C ASP A 7 26.60 52.53 -41.66
N SER A 8 27.49 52.37 -40.68
CA SER A 8 27.67 51.14 -39.88
C SER A 8 26.49 50.87 -38.94
N SER A 9 25.49 51.77 -38.86
CA SER A 9 24.32 51.61 -38.00
C SER A 9 23.28 50.63 -38.58
N ARG A 10 23.35 50.30 -39.87
CA ARG A 10 22.36 49.41 -40.52
C ARG A 10 22.59 47.92 -40.31
N LEU A 11 23.80 47.50 -39.94
CA LEU A 11 24.10 46.07 -39.71
C LEU A 11 23.77 45.60 -38.29
N ALA A 12 23.56 46.53 -37.34
CA ALA A 12 23.20 46.20 -35.96
C ALA A 12 21.73 45.75 -35.81
N ASN A 13 20.85 46.11 -36.75
CA ASN A 13 19.41 45.86 -36.64
C ASN A 13 18.96 44.49 -37.14
N TYR A 14 19.82 43.72 -37.82
CA TYR A 14 19.45 42.38 -38.32
C TYR A 14 19.61 41.26 -37.29
N PHE A 15 20.27 41.52 -36.15
CA PHE A 15 20.50 40.50 -35.12
C PHE A 15 19.47 40.49 -33.98
N VAL A 16 18.49 41.40 -33.98
CA VAL A 16 17.59 41.59 -32.82
C VAL A 16 16.20 40.95 -32.98
N THR A 17 15.85 40.40 -34.15
CA THR A 17 14.49 39.91 -34.42
C THR A 17 14.37 38.43 -34.76
N SER A 18 15.27 37.58 -34.24
CA SER A 18 14.97 36.14 -34.24
C SER A 18 13.76 35.90 -33.34
N PRO A 19 12.61 35.39 -33.85
CA PRO A 19 11.50 35.03 -32.99
C PRO A 19 12.01 33.97 -31.99
N MET A 20 11.84 34.22 -30.69
CA MET A 20 12.06 33.20 -29.67
C MET A 20 11.25 31.98 -30.07
N ARG A 21 11.94 30.92 -30.51
CA ARG A 21 11.30 29.63 -30.72
C ARG A 21 10.68 29.24 -29.38
N PRO A 22 9.37 28.92 -29.30
CA PRO A 22 8.80 28.40 -28.07
C PRO A 22 9.62 27.16 -27.70
N SER A 23 10.25 27.20 -26.53
CA SER A 23 10.97 26.05 -26.01
C SER A 23 9.92 24.94 -25.83
N LEU A 24 9.97 23.94 -26.71
CA LEU A 24 9.12 22.77 -26.59
C LEU A 24 9.24 22.25 -25.16
N PRO A 25 8.13 22.00 -24.45
CA PRO A 25 8.18 21.52 -23.08
C PRO A 25 9.03 20.26 -23.08
N ARG A 26 10.18 20.32 -22.39
CA ARG A 26 11.13 19.22 -22.30
C ARG A 26 10.34 18.04 -21.74
N LYS A 27 9.98 17.09 -22.61
CA LYS A 27 9.22 15.89 -22.24
C LYS A 27 10.10 15.19 -21.20
N LYS A 28 9.81 15.36 -19.90
CA LYS A 28 10.53 14.69 -18.82
C LYS A 28 10.46 13.22 -19.18
N ARG A 29 11.59 12.64 -19.57
CA ARG A 29 11.69 11.20 -19.87
C ARG A 29 11.62 10.53 -18.49
N ILE A 30 10.39 10.30 -18.02
CA ILE A 30 10.10 9.69 -16.73
C ILE A 30 10.56 8.25 -16.82
N SER A 31 11.83 7.99 -16.51
CA SER A 31 12.35 6.63 -16.52
C SER A 31 11.76 5.88 -15.32
N PHE A 32 11.05 4.78 -15.58
CA PHE A 32 10.49 3.92 -14.54
C PHE A 32 11.59 3.40 -13.59
N PHE A 33 12.75 3.07 -14.17
CA PHE A 33 13.89 2.50 -13.47
C PHE A 33 14.59 3.47 -12.51
N SER A 34 14.56 4.78 -12.76
CA SER A 34 15.21 5.74 -11.84
C SER A 34 14.53 5.85 -10.48
N SER A 35 13.24 5.50 -10.36
CA SER A 35 12.52 5.49 -9.07
C SER A 35 12.67 4.19 -8.28
N LEU A 36 13.24 3.14 -8.88
CA LEU A 36 13.64 1.92 -8.17
C LEU A 36 15.00 2.05 -7.48
N ARG A 37 15.70 3.17 -7.70
CA ARG A 37 17.03 3.41 -7.15
C ARG A 37 16.90 3.77 -5.67
N ALA A 38 17.45 2.93 -4.79
CA ALA A 38 17.51 3.17 -3.35
C ALA A 38 18.26 4.48 -3.07
N ASN A 39 17.72 5.31 -2.16
CA ASN A 39 18.41 6.50 -1.67
C ASN A 39 19.24 6.10 -0.43
N PRO A 40 20.57 6.22 -0.44
CA PRO A 40 21.42 5.67 0.61
C PRO A 40 21.32 6.37 1.98
N ASN A 41 20.61 7.50 2.12
CA ASN A 41 20.77 8.40 3.28
C ASN A 41 19.48 8.70 4.07
N HIS A 42 18.50 7.80 4.14
CA HIS A 42 17.42 7.97 5.13
C HIS A 42 17.75 7.16 6.38
N PRO A 43 18.08 7.81 7.52
CA PRO A 43 18.29 7.09 8.77
C PRO A 43 16.96 6.42 9.17
N ILE A 44 17.03 5.14 9.51
CA ILE A 44 15.92 4.41 10.10
C ILE A 44 15.69 4.98 11.50
N ASP A 45 14.46 5.28 11.87
CA ASP A 45 14.13 5.66 13.25
C ASP A 45 14.33 4.43 14.16
N PRO A 46 15.36 4.43 15.04
CA PRO A 46 15.67 3.27 15.85
C PRO A 46 14.63 3.05 16.95
N ILE A 47 13.91 4.09 17.39
CA ILE A 47 12.90 3.99 18.44
C ILE A 47 11.68 3.24 17.90
N LEU A 48 11.21 3.64 16.71
CA LEU A 48 10.10 2.95 16.04
C LEU A 48 10.46 1.50 15.74
N LEU A 49 11.68 1.26 15.23
CA LEU A 49 12.15 -0.09 14.94
C LEU A 49 12.21 -0.95 16.21
N ALA A 50 12.78 -0.42 17.30
CA ALA A 50 12.86 -1.12 18.57
C ALA A 50 11.46 -1.43 19.13
N ALA A 51 10.52 -0.48 19.08
CA ALA A 51 9.14 -0.69 19.52
C ALA A 51 8.45 -1.83 18.76
N VAL A 52 8.60 -1.88 17.43
CA VAL A 52 8.05 -2.97 16.60
C VAL A 52 8.69 -4.31 16.95
N LEU A 53 10.01 -4.37 17.13
CA LEU A 53 10.71 -5.61 17.48
C LEU A 53 10.31 -6.13 18.86
N ILE A 54 10.17 -5.24 19.85
CA ILE A 54 9.70 -5.60 21.19
C ILE A 54 8.28 -6.16 21.12
N LEU A 55 7.39 -5.52 20.35
CA LEU A 55 6.01 -5.98 20.19
C LEU A 55 5.93 -7.35 19.51
N LEU A 56 6.78 -7.60 18.50
CA LEU A 56 6.89 -8.91 17.85
C LEU A 56 7.39 -9.99 18.80
N LEU A 57 8.42 -9.72 19.60
CA LEU A 57 8.93 -10.65 20.61
C LEU A 57 7.89 -10.96 21.68
N PHE A 58 7.21 -9.94 22.19
CA PHE A 58 6.12 -10.09 23.14
C PHE A 58 4.98 -10.94 22.58
N GLY A 59 4.56 -10.68 21.32
CA GLY A 59 3.55 -11.48 20.63
C GLY A 59 3.96 -12.95 20.47
N LEU A 60 5.24 -13.21 20.16
CA LEU A 60 5.77 -14.56 20.05
C LEU A 60 5.78 -15.30 21.40
N ILE A 61 6.06 -14.62 22.51
CA ILE A 61 5.96 -15.20 23.86
C ILE A 61 4.49 -15.47 24.23
N MET A 62 3.57 -14.57 23.87
CA MET A 62 2.15 -14.76 24.14
C MET A 62 1.61 -16.00 23.41
N ILE A 63 2.01 -16.21 22.16
CA ILE A 63 1.48 -17.33 21.36
C ILE A 63 1.95 -18.69 21.86
N THR A 64 3.11 -18.79 22.52
CA THR A 64 3.54 -20.05 23.14
C THR A 64 2.64 -20.46 24.30
N SER A 65 2.04 -19.50 25.00
CA SER A 65 1.13 -19.79 26.12
C SER A 65 -0.25 -20.25 25.65
N ILE A 66 -0.86 -19.52 24.70
CA ILE A 66 -2.24 -19.77 24.25
C ILE A 66 -2.31 -20.78 23.09
N GLY A 67 -1.23 -20.91 22.31
CA GLY A 67 -1.21 -21.70 21.07
C GLY A 67 -1.13 -23.21 21.29
N VAL A 68 -0.57 -23.68 22.41
CA VAL A 68 -0.30 -25.13 22.63
C VAL A 68 -1.58 -25.97 22.61
N PRO A 69 -2.65 -25.65 23.39
CA PRO A 69 -3.88 -26.45 23.37
C PRO A 69 -4.55 -26.51 21.99
N LYS A 70 -4.46 -25.43 21.21
CA LYS A 70 -5.02 -25.36 19.86
C LYS A 70 -4.16 -26.11 18.84
N SER A 71 -2.84 -26.09 18.99
CA SER A 71 -1.91 -26.79 18.10
C SER A 71 -2.06 -28.31 18.18
N ILE A 72 -2.30 -28.85 19.37
CA ILE A 72 -2.52 -30.28 19.62
C ILE A 72 -3.77 -30.77 18.87
N ARG A 73 -4.88 -30.01 18.95
CA ARG A 73 -6.14 -30.34 18.25
C ARG A 73 -6.05 -30.24 16.74
N LEU A 74 -5.21 -29.33 16.22
CA LEU A 74 -5.03 -29.14 14.78
C LEU A 74 -4.05 -30.14 14.16
N SER A 75 -3.11 -30.68 14.95
CA SER A 75 -2.07 -31.59 14.45
C SER A 75 -2.57 -33.03 14.31
N ALA A 76 -3.50 -33.46 15.17
CA ALA A 76 -4.10 -34.79 15.09
C ALA A 76 -5.63 -34.70 15.25
N PRO A 77 -6.37 -34.37 14.17
CA PRO A 77 -7.82 -34.25 14.21
C PRO A 77 -8.55 -35.58 14.47
N ASP A 78 -7.90 -36.72 14.18
CA ASP A 78 -8.49 -38.06 14.27
C ASP A 78 -8.30 -38.74 15.64
N ILE A 79 -7.57 -38.11 16.57
CA ILE A 79 -7.29 -38.66 17.90
C ILE A 79 -8.16 -37.96 18.95
N LEU A 80 -8.93 -38.74 19.73
CA LEU A 80 -9.90 -38.23 20.71
C LEU A 80 -9.25 -37.54 21.92
N TYR A 81 -8.00 -37.88 22.26
CA TYR A 81 -7.19 -37.24 23.31
C TYR A 81 -5.72 -37.12 22.87
N PRO A 82 -5.37 -36.15 22.01
CA PRO A 82 -4.01 -36.01 21.53
C PRO A 82 -3.12 -35.45 22.64
N ASN A 83 -1.93 -36.01 22.80
CA ASN A 83 -0.93 -35.59 23.78
C ASN A 83 0.42 -35.35 23.08
N CYS A 84 1.37 -34.70 23.76
CA CYS A 84 2.69 -34.41 23.19
C CYS A 84 3.65 -35.59 23.22
N GLN A 85 3.19 -36.79 23.57
CA GLN A 85 4.01 -38.00 23.62
C GLN A 85 3.87 -38.85 22.35
N SER A 86 2.78 -38.68 21.59
CA SER A 86 2.63 -39.31 20.28
C SER A 86 3.49 -38.58 19.23
N GLU A 87 4.28 -39.34 18.46
CA GLU A 87 5.14 -38.82 17.38
C GLU A 87 4.37 -38.05 16.29
N GLU A 88 3.08 -38.30 16.15
CA GLU A 88 2.21 -37.66 15.14
C GLU A 88 1.69 -36.27 15.56
N VAL A 89 1.93 -35.81 16.80
CA VAL A 89 1.37 -34.55 17.34
C VAL A 89 2.43 -33.44 17.44
N ASP A 90 2.30 -32.43 16.58
CA ASP A 90 3.12 -31.22 16.60
C ASP A 90 2.61 -30.17 17.62
N CYS A 91 3.04 -30.28 18.89
CA CYS A 91 2.62 -29.37 19.98
C CYS A 91 3.04 -27.90 19.84
N TYR A 92 3.83 -27.57 18.82
CA TYR A 92 4.27 -26.20 18.52
C TYR A 92 3.91 -25.75 17.10
N LEU A 93 2.96 -26.43 16.43
CA LEU A 93 2.56 -26.12 15.05
C LEU A 93 2.21 -24.64 14.85
N ILE A 94 1.42 -24.05 15.75
CA ILE A 94 1.00 -22.65 15.66
C ILE A 94 2.19 -21.70 15.83
N LEU A 95 3.12 -22.04 16.73
CA LEU A 95 4.34 -21.26 16.94
C LEU A 95 5.22 -21.27 15.68
N LYS A 96 5.46 -22.45 15.09
CA LYS A 96 6.22 -22.61 13.84
C LYS A 96 5.60 -21.78 12.71
N ASN A 97 4.27 -21.84 12.55
CA ASN A 97 3.54 -21.07 11.55
C ASN A 97 3.63 -19.56 11.80
N HIS A 98 3.52 -19.11 13.05
CA HIS A 98 3.61 -17.69 13.40
C HIS A 98 5.03 -17.15 13.18
N ALA A 99 6.05 -17.88 13.62
CA ALA A 99 7.45 -17.53 13.39
C ALA A 99 7.78 -17.43 11.89
N THR A 100 7.25 -18.35 11.06
CA THR A 100 7.42 -18.30 9.61
C THR A 100 6.77 -17.05 9.00
N ARG A 101 5.57 -16.67 9.46
CA ARG A 101 4.89 -15.45 9.01
C ARG A 101 5.65 -14.18 9.42
N ILE A 102 6.20 -14.14 10.63
CA ILE A 102 7.06 -13.04 11.09
C ILE A 102 8.32 -12.95 10.21
N ALA A 103 8.97 -14.08 9.91
CA ALA A 103 10.16 -14.10 9.06
C ALA A 103 9.85 -13.58 7.63
N ILE A 104 8.74 -14.01 7.05
CA ILE A 104 8.26 -13.50 5.76
C ILE A 104 7.99 -11.99 5.85
N GLY A 105 7.31 -11.53 6.92
CA GLY A 105 7.04 -10.11 7.15
C GLY A 105 8.30 -9.26 7.26
N LEU A 106 9.31 -9.73 8.00
CA LEU A 106 10.61 -9.07 8.12
C LEU A 106 11.37 -9.03 6.79
N MET A 107 11.26 -10.09 5.97
CA MET A 107 11.83 -10.11 4.62
C MET A 107 11.17 -9.06 3.74
N PHE A 108 9.83 -8.96 3.76
CA PHE A 108 9.10 -7.90 3.05
C PHE A 108 9.47 -6.50 3.56
N PHE A 109 9.57 -6.32 4.88
CA PHE A 109 10.01 -5.06 5.48
C PHE A 109 11.40 -4.64 4.96
N ALA A 110 12.36 -5.56 4.98
CA ALA A 110 13.71 -5.31 4.46
C ALA A 110 13.74 -5.02 2.96
N ALA A 111 12.83 -5.58 2.17
CA ALA A 111 12.69 -5.25 0.75
C ALA A 111 12.08 -3.84 0.57
N VAL A 112 10.98 -3.55 1.26
CA VAL A 112 10.21 -2.31 1.11
C VAL A 112 10.97 -1.08 1.59
N ILE A 113 11.77 -1.19 2.66
CA ILE A 113 12.57 -0.06 3.18
C ILE A 113 13.59 0.48 2.16
N ARG A 114 13.98 -0.35 1.18
CA ARG A 114 14.91 0.05 0.10
C ARG A 114 14.21 0.75 -1.06
N ILE A 115 12.86 0.74 -1.10
CA ILE A 115 12.07 1.32 -2.19
C ILE A 115 11.83 2.80 -1.91
N HIS A 116 12.21 3.65 -2.86
CA HIS A 116 12.02 5.09 -2.73
C HIS A 116 10.54 5.50 -2.75
N TYR A 117 10.14 6.49 -1.94
CA TYR A 117 8.75 6.93 -1.82
C TYR A 117 8.12 7.37 -3.17
N SER A 118 8.93 7.85 -4.12
CA SER A 118 8.45 8.25 -5.45
C SER A 118 7.91 7.09 -6.28
N PHE A 119 8.34 5.85 -6.01
CA PHE A 119 7.76 4.66 -6.62
C PHE A 119 6.30 4.50 -6.17
N TRP A 120 6.06 4.50 -4.86
CA TRP A 120 4.72 4.37 -4.26
C TRP A 120 3.76 5.46 -4.74
N LYS A 121 4.24 6.70 -4.87
CA LYS A 121 3.45 7.80 -5.44
C LYS A 121 3.04 7.55 -6.90
N ARG A 122 3.88 6.89 -7.69
CA ARG A 122 3.59 6.57 -9.11
C ARG A 122 2.64 5.39 -9.25
N VAL A 123 2.84 4.35 -8.44
CA VAL A 123 2.01 3.14 -8.49
C VAL A 123 0.71 3.25 -7.71
N SER A 124 0.44 4.38 -7.05
CA SER A 124 -0.73 4.55 -6.18
C SER A 124 -2.06 4.25 -6.88
N LEU A 125 -2.27 4.75 -8.11
CA LEU A 125 -3.48 4.51 -8.89
C LEU A 125 -3.62 3.05 -9.37
N PRO A 126 -2.62 2.44 -10.05
CA PRO A 126 -2.74 1.03 -10.45
C PRO A 126 -2.83 0.10 -9.23
N PHE A 127 -2.17 0.41 -8.11
CA PHE A 127 -2.27 -0.37 -6.89
C PHE A 127 -3.66 -0.26 -6.24
N PHE A 128 -4.28 0.91 -6.27
CA PHE A 128 -5.66 1.11 -5.85
C PHE A 128 -6.65 0.32 -6.71
N ALA A 129 -6.52 0.39 -8.05
CA ALA A 129 -7.36 -0.36 -8.97
C ALA A 129 -7.19 -1.88 -8.78
N PHE A 130 -5.96 -2.33 -8.54
CA PHE A 130 -5.66 -3.73 -8.22
C PHE A 130 -6.34 -4.17 -6.91
N ALA A 131 -6.23 -3.37 -5.84
CA ALA A 131 -6.86 -3.67 -4.56
C ALA A 131 -8.40 -3.69 -4.65
N PHE A 132 -8.98 -2.75 -5.39
CA PHE A 132 -10.41 -2.73 -5.68
C PHE A 132 -10.83 -3.99 -6.46
N GLY A 133 -10.07 -4.38 -7.48
CA GLY A 133 -10.32 -5.63 -8.22
C GLY A 133 -10.26 -6.88 -7.33
N LEU A 134 -9.31 -6.94 -6.39
CA LEU A 134 -9.22 -8.02 -5.41
C LEU A 134 -10.44 -8.05 -4.47
N LEU A 135 -10.93 -6.89 -4.02
CA LEU A 135 -12.14 -6.80 -3.20
C LEU A 135 -13.39 -7.27 -3.96
N LEU A 136 -13.50 -6.94 -5.24
CA LEU A 136 -14.59 -7.46 -6.07
C LEU A 136 -14.46 -8.97 -6.26
N MET A 137 -13.25 -9.47 -6.51
CA MET A 137 -12.99 -10.90 -6.68
C MET A 137 -13.39 -11.70 -5.44
N VAL A 138 -13.03 -11.24 -4.24
CA VAL A 138 -13.36 -11.94 -2.99
C VAL A 138 -14.85 -11.90 -2.67
N LEU A 139 -15.61 -10.93 -3.19
CA LEU A 139 -17.06 -10.91 -3.03
C LEU A 139 -17.73 -12.12 -3.70
N PHE A 140 -17.18 -12.59 -4.83
CA PHE A 140 -17.69 -13.76 -5.56
C PHE A 140 -17.04 -15.08 -5.11
N PHE A 141 -15.73 -15.06 -4.85
CA PHE A 141 -14.92 -16.27 -4.59
C PHE A 141 -14.43 -16.41 -3.13
N GLY A 142 -14.87 -15.53 -2.23
CA GLY A 142 -14.44 -15.53 -0.84
C GLY A 142 -15.01 -16.70 -0.05
N ALA A 143 -14.16 -17.33 0.77
CA ALA A 143 -14.61 -18.31 1.75
C ALA A 143 -15.10 -17.65 3.03
N THR A 144 -16.18 -18.21 3.55
CA THR A 144 -16.59 -18.08 4.94
C THR A 144 -15.74 -19.05 5.78
N HIS A 145 -14.59 -18.63 6.29
CA HIS A 145 -13.77 -19.44 7.22
C HIS A 145 -14.41 -19.50 8.62
N ASN A 146 -15.54 -20.18 8.74
CA ASN A 146 -16.35 -20.29 9.98
C ASN A 146 -16.80 -18.94 10.57
N THR A 147 -16.80 -17.89 9.77
CA THR A 147 -17.36 -16.58 10.08
C THR A 147 -18.47 -16.24 9.08
N PHE A 148 -19.39 -15.36 9.47
CA PHE A 148 -20.41 -14.83 8.55
C PHE A 148 -19.79 -13.95 7.42
N ALA A 149 -18.51 -13.60 7.52
CA ALA A 149 -17.79 -12.73 6.61
C ALA A 149 -17.04 -13.52 5.52
N ARG A 150 -17.19 -13.12 4.25
CA ARG A 150 -16.51 -13.70 3.07
C ARG A 150 -15.23 -12.92 2.73
N SER A 151 -14.34 -12.77 3.71
CA SER A 151 -13.20 -11.85 3.60
C SER A 151 -11.88 -12.52 3.18
N TRP A 152 -11.85 -13.84 3.03
CA TRP A 152 -10.61 -14.61 2.82
C TRP A 152 -10.63 -15.28 1.45
N ILE A 153 -9.52 -15.22 0.73
CA ILE A 153 -9.37 -15.89 -0.57
C ILE A 153 -9.05 -17.37 -0.33
N SER A 154 -10.04 -18.26 -0.40
CA SER A 154 -9.77 -19.71 -0.40
C SER A 154 -9.63 -20.22 -1.82
N LEU A 155 -8.40 -20.30 -2.33
CA LEU A 155 -8.13 -21.06 -3.55
C LEU A 155 -7.75 -22.50 -3.16
N PRO A 156 -8.46 -23.53 -3.66
CA PRO A 156 -8.19 -24.94 -3.32
C PRO A 156 -6.75 -25.37 -3.62
N ASN A 157 -6.13 -24.77 -4.63
CA ASN A 157 -4.80 -25.15 -5.14
C ASN A 157 -3.65 -24.25 -4.64
N PHE A 158 -3.93 -23.23 -3.82
CA PHE A 158 -2.92 -22.29 -3.34
C PHE A 158 -3.07 -22.02 -1.83
N PRO A 159 -2.49 -22.86 -0.96
CA PRO A 159 -2.62 -22.73 0.49
C PRO A 159 -2.04 -21.41 1.04
N ILE A 160 -1.07 -20.81 0.36
CA ILE A 160 -0.46 -19.54 0.75
C ILE A 160 -1.46 -18.37 0.60
N LEU A 161 -2.37 -18.44 -0.37
CA LEU A 161 -3.39 -17.41 -0.60
C LEU A 161 -4.57 -17.50 0.38
N GLN A 162 -4.74 -18.64 1.07
CA GLN A 162 -5.82 -18.86 2.05
C GLN A 162 -5.74 -17.92 3.27
N SER A 163 -4.59 -17.28 3.51
CA SER A 163 -4.39 -16.33 4.60
C SER A 163 -4.36 -14.86 4.14
N VAL A 164 -4.57 -14.57 2.84
CA VAL A 164 -4.51 -13.20 2.33
C VAL A 164 -5.90 -12.59 2.39
N GLN A 165 -6.06 -11.57 3.22
CA GLN A 165 -7.28 -10.78 3.35
C GLN A 165 -7.19 -9.55 2.44
N PRO A 166 -8.03 -9.42 1.39
CA PRO A 166 -7.97 -8.29 0.46
C PRO A 166 -8.19 -6.93 1.11
N SER A 167 -8.95 -6.86 2.21
CA SER A 167 -9.17 -5.62 2.96
C SER A 167 -7.88 -5.03 3.56
N GLU A 168 -6.89 -5.86 3.90
CA GLU A 168 -5.57 -5.40 4.36
C GLU A 168 -4.81 -4.67 3.25
N ILE A 169 -4.82 -5.24 2.04
CA ILE A 169 -4.21 -4.63 0.86
C ILE A 169 -4.95 -3.33 0.50
N ALA A 170 -6.28 -3.34 0.59
CA ALA A 170 -7.10 -2.17 0.30
C ALA A 170 -6.82 -0.99 1.23
N LYS A 171 -6.59 -1.21 2.53
CA LYS A 171 -6.19 -0.15 3.47
C LYS A 171 -4.91 0.55 3.02
N LEU A 172 -3.86 -0.21 2.69
CA LEU A 172 -2.59 0.36 2.22
C LEU A 172 -2.73 1.06 0.87
N ALA A 173 -3.47 0.46 -0.07
CA ALA A 173 -3.68 1.03 -1.39
C ALA A 173 -4.46 2.36 -1.33
N MET A 174 -5.47 2.42 -0.46
CA MET A 174 -6.25 3.63 -0.19
C MET A 174 -5.38 4.75 0.40
N ILE A 175 -4.51 4.42 1.36
CA ILE A 175 -3.56 5.40 1.94
C ILE A 175 -2.65 5.97 0.86
N PHE A 176 -2.00 5.13 0.05
CA PHE A 176 -1.11 5.61 -1.01
C PHE A 176 -1.84 6.42 -2.08
N TYR A 177 -3.05 6.00 -2.44
CA TYR A 177 -3.87 6.73 -3.40
C TYR A 177 -4.27 8.10 -2.86
N PHE A 178 -4.84 8.17 -1.66
CA PHE A 178 -5.27 9.43 -1.06
C PHE A 178 -4.11 10.35 -0.74
N ALA A 179 -2.97 9.85 -0.27
CA ALA A 179 -1.79 10.68 -0.08
C ALA A 179 -1.36 11.40 -1.38
N ASN A 180 -1.44 10.70 -2.52
CA ASN A 180 -1.12 11.30 -3.82
C ASN A 180 -2.23 12.19 -4.37
N TRP A 181 -3.49 11.81 -4.18
CA TRP A 181 -4.66 12.53 -4.69
C TRP A 181 -4.92 13.83 -3.91
N LEU A 182 -4.88 13.78 -2.58
CA LEU A 182 -5.01 14.95 -1.71
C LEU A 182 -3.84 15.92 -1.90
N ASP A 183 -2.59 15.43 -2.03
CA ASP A 183 -1.43 16.30 -2.34
C ASP A 183 -1.62 17.10 -3.64
N LYS A 184 -2.24 16.50 -4.66
CA LYS A 184 -2.57 17.21 -5.92
C LYS A 184 -3.70 18.20 -5.72
N LYS A 185 -4.81 17.77 -5.10
CA LYS A 185 -5.98 18.62 -4.88
C LYS A 185 -5.69 19.81 -3.96
N ASN A 186 -4.77 19.66 -3.00
CA ASN A 186 -4.28 20.75 -2.17
C ASN A 186 -3.52 21.79 -3.02
N LYS A 187 -2.61 21.33 -3.90
CA LYS A 187 -1.84 22.21 -4.80
C LYS A 187 -2.71 22.95 -5.80
N ASP A 188 -3.77 22.32 -6.26
CA ASP A 188 -4.73 22.91 -7.20
C ASP A 188 -5.74 23.84 -6.50
N GLY A 189 -5.69 23.96 -5.17
CA GLY A 189 -6.62 24.78 -4.37
C GLY A 189 -8.05 24.24 -4.34
N GLN A 190 -8.27 22.99 -4.77
CA GLN A 190 -9.61 22.39 -4.92
C GLN A 190 -10.07 21.61 -3.69
N ILE A 191 -9.23 21.41 -2.68
CA ILE A 191 -9.58 20.63 -1.48
C ILE A 191 -10.78 21.23 -0.73
N ALA A 192 -10.88 22.56 -0.66
CA ALA A 192 -11.96 23.25 0.05
C ALA A 192 -13.27 23.33 -0.76
N THR A 193 -13.29 22.81 -1.99
CA THR A 193 -14.51 22.81 -2.82
C THR A 193 -15.37 21.60 -2.49
N PHE A 194 -16.68 21.81 -2.41
CA PHE A 194 -17.63 20.74 -2.10
C PHE A 194 -17.63 19.66 -3.20
N ASP A 195 -17.74 20.04 -4.46
CA ASP A 195 -17.81 19.10 -5.59
C ASP A 195 -16.45 18.45 -5.89
N GLY A 196 -15.39 19.26 -5.94
CA GLY A 196 -14.07 18.82 -6.39
C GLY A 196 -13.20 18.18 -5.30
N GLY A 197 -13.50 18.48 -4.03
CA GLY A 197 -12.80 17.99 -2.85
C GLY A 197 -13.63 16.95 -2.09
N PHE A 198 -14.66 17.41 -1.36
CA PHE A 198 -15.42 16.55 -0.45
C PHE A 198 -16.20 15.44 -1.16
N LEU A 199 -16.99 15.79 -2.18
CA LEU A 199 -17.81 14.82 -2.90
C LEU A 199 -16.94 13.78 -3.62
N ALA A 200 -15.87 14.22 -4.29
CA ALA A 200 -14.91 13.33 -4.93
C ALA A 200 -14.24 12.37 -3.93
N PHE A 201 -13.91 12.85 -2.73
CA PHE A 201 -13.38 12.00 -1.66
C PHE A 201 -14.40 10.96 -1.18
N VAL A 202 -15.66 11.36 -0.96
CA VAL A 202 -16.74 10.44 -0.55
C VAL A 202 -16.97 9.37 -1.62
N VAL A 203 -16.98 9.74 -2.90
CA VAL A 203 -17.14 8.78 -4.00
C VAL A 203 -15.98 7.79 -4.02
N VAL A 204 -14.74 8.26 -3.97
CA VAL A 204 -13.56 7.36 -4.05
C VAL A 204 -13.43 6.47 -2.81
N SER A 205 -13.71 6.99 -1.61
CA SER A 205 -13.73 6.17 -0.39
C SER A 205 -14.86 5.14 -0.45
N GLY A 206 -16.04 5.53 -0.93
CA GLY A 206 -17.17 4.64 -1.17
C GLY A 206 -16.82 3.46 -2.09
N LEU A 207 -16.00 3.68 -3.13
CA LEU A 207 -15.56 2.59 -4.02
C LEU A 207 -14.83 1.46 -3.28
N ILE A 208 -14.05 1.75 -2.23
CA ILE A 208 -13.35 0.72 -1.46
C ILE A 208 -14.19 0.21 -0.30
N ILE A 209 -14.89 1.10 0.40
CA ILE A 209 -15.65 0.76 1.61
C ILE A 209 -16.86 -0.10 1.26
N PHE A 210 -17.55 0.20 0.16
CA PHE A 210 -18.78 -0.49 -0.22
C PHE A 210 -18.58 -2.01 -0.46
N PRO A 211 -17.59 -2.48 -1.23
CA PRO A 211 -17.28 -3.90 -1.34
C PRO A 211 -16.95 -4.59 0.00
N ILE A 212 -16.36 -3.88 0.96
CA ILE A 212 -16.00 -4.44 2.27
C ILE A 212 -17.25 -4.61 3.15
N ILE A 213 -18.18 -3.65 3.11
CA ILE A 213 -19.49 -3.76 3.76
C ILE A 213 -20.25 -4.98 3.23
N LEU A 214 -20.17 -5.23 1.92
CA LEU A 214 -20.77 -6.41 1.29
C LEU A 214 -20.09 -7.74 1.67
N GLN A 215 -18.90 -7.73 2.27
CA GLN A 215 -18.20 -8.91 2.80
C GLN A 215 -18.57 -9.23 4.27
N PRO A 216 -19.70 -8.70 4.77
CA PRO A 216 -20.00 -8.40 6.17
C PRO A 216 -18.81 -8.28 7.15
N ASP A 217 -17.76 -7.55 6.80
CA ASP A 217 -16.60 -7.34 7.66
C ASP A 217 -16.64 -5.96 8.34
N LEU A 218 -17.35 -5.89 9.48
CA LEU A 218 -17.53 -4.65 10.23
C LEU A 218 -16.21 -4.09 10.79
N GLY A 219 -15.30 -4.97 11.22
CA GLY A 219 -14.00 -4.56 11.78
C GLY A 219 -13.14 -3.87 10.73
N SER A 220 -13.00 -4.49 9.55
CA SER A 220 -12.27 -3.89 8.43
C SER A 220 -12.93 -2.60 7.95
N THR A 221 -14.26 -2.58 7.86
CA THR A 221 -15.05 -1.40 7.44
C THR A 221 -14.80 -0.20 8.35
N LEU A 222 -14.87 -0.40 9.67
CA LEU A 222 -14.67 0.67 10.64
C LEU A 222 -13.26 1.26 10.56
N VAL A 223 -12.25 0.38 10.51
CA VAL A 223 -10.84 0.80 10.43
C VAL A 223 -10.58 1.62 9.16
N ILE A 224 -11.06 1.14 8.01
CA ILE A 224 -10.81 1.85 6.76
C ILE A 224 -11.56 3.19 6.67
N ALA A 225 -12.76 3.27 7.27
CA ALA A 225 -13.51 4.53 7.36
C ALA A 225 -12.78 5.56 8.23
N ILE A 226 -12.22 5.14 9.37
CA ILE A 226 -11.43 6.00 10.25
C ILE A 226 -10.15 6.48 9.54
N ILE A 227 -9.46 5.58 8.82
CA ILE A 227 -8.29 5.95 8.01
C ILE A 227 -8.68 7.01 6.97
N ALA A 228 -9.76 6.78 6.23
CA ALA A 228 -10.25 7.70 5.21
C ALA A 228 -10.51 9.10 5.80
N ALA A 229 -11.28 9.15 6.89
CA ALA A 229 -11.62 10.39 7.56
C ALA A 229 -10.36 11.09 8.09
N GLY A 230 -9.48 10.36 8.78
CA GLY A 230 -8.23 10.91 9.30
C GLY A 230 -7.34 11.51 8.21
N MET A 231 -7.27 10.89 7.03
CA MET A 231 -6.50 11.43 5.91
C MET A 231 -7.11 12.68 5.29
N TYR A 232 -8.44 12.82 5.30
CA TYR A 232 -9.10 13.99 4.72
C TYR A 232 -9.07 15.21 5.66
N PHE A 233 -9.15 14.97 6.97
CA PHE A 233 -9.19 16.04 7.97
C PHE A 233 -7.82 16.60 8.38
N VAL A 234 -6.75 15.82 8.20
CA VAL A 234 -5.35 16.22 8.47
C VAL A 234 -4.74 16.89 7.24
#